data_AF-E3FT43-F1
#
_entry.id   AF-E3FT43-F1
#
_cell.length_a   1.000
_cell.length_b   1.000
_cell.length_c   1.000
_cell.angle_alpha   90.00
_cell.angle_beta   90.00
_cell.angle_gamma   90.00
#
_symmetry.space_group_name_H-M   'P 1'
#
loop_
_entity.id
_entity.type
_entity.pdbx_description
1 polymer ?
#
loop_
_entity_poly.entity_id
_entity_poly.type
_entity_poly.pdbx_seq_one_letter_code
_entity_poly.pdbx_strand_id
1 'polypeptide(L)'
;MHLVRDVLVRELSEGFPEGWPAVLDDANRFEAAQALARWIGYTPEPLQDRARQIAATLLAMPPPPGWRPPGPDDEFLRTLLPDAE
;
A
#
# COMPACT_ATOMS: atom_id res chain seq x y z
N MET A 1 9.24 -11.44 1.96
CA MET A 1 8.18 -10.40 2.07
C MET A 1 7.30 -10.29 0.82
N HIS A 2 7.59 -11.05 -0.24
CA HIS A 2 6.86 -11.04 -1.50
C HIS A 2 5.32 -11.15 -1.38
N LEU A 3 4.79 -12.09 -0.58
CA LEU A 3 3.33 -12.24 -0.41
C LEU A 3 2.66 -10.97 0.13
N VAL A 4 3.28 -10.31 1.11
CA VAL A 4 2.74 -9.07 1.71
C VAL A 4 2.75 -7.93 0.68
N ARG A 5 3.78 -7.86 -0.16
CA ARG A 5 3.85 -6.89 -1.26
C ARG A 5 2.84 -7.21 -2.36
N ASP A 6 2.64 -8.48 -2.69
CA ASP A 6 1.68 -8.94 -3.71
C ASP A 6 0.24 -8.59 -3.32
N VAL A 7 -0.14 -8.86 -2.07
CA VAL A 7 -1.46 -8.47 -1.54
C VAL A 7 -1.62 -6.95 -1.53
N LEU A 8 -0.58 -6.19 -1.21
CA LEU A 8 -0.65 -4.72 -1.28
C LEU A 8 -0.90 -4.22 -2.71
N VAL A 9 -0.16 -4.74 -3.69
CA VAL A 9 -0.34 -4.40 -5.12
C VAL A 9 -1.76 -4.69 -5.57
N ARG A 10 -2.29 -5.85 -5.16
CA ARG A 10 -3.66 -6.25 -5.45
C ARG A 10 -4.68 -5.29 -4.84
N GLU A 11 -4.62 -5.03 -3.53
CA GLU A 11 -5.57 -4.15 -2.84
C GLU A 11 -5.54 -2.72 -3.39
N LEU A 12 -4.35 -2.22 -3.75
CA LEU A 12 -4.20 -0.93 -4.41
C LEU A 12 -4.78 -0.94 -5.83
N SER A 13 -4.59 -2.01 -6.60
CA SER A 13 -5.13 -2.09 -7.96
C SER A 13 -6.65 -2.26 -7.99
N GLU A 14 -7.23 -2.96 -7.01
CA GLU A 14 -8.68 -3.12 -6.86
C GLU A 14 -9.35 -1.85 -6.30
N GLY A 15 -8.70 -1.14 -5.37
CA GLY A 15 -9.21 0.13 -4.82
C GLY A 15 -8.95 1.35 -5.70
N PHE A 16 -7.86 1.33 -6.47
CA PHE A 16 -7.39 2.43 -7.32
C PHE A 16 -6.99 1.91 -8.70
N PRO A 17 -7.97 1.58 -9.57
CA PRO A 17 -7.68 1.07 -10.91
C PRO A 17 -6.91 2.08 -11.78
N GLU A 18 -7.08 3.38 -11.52
CA GLU A 18 -6.36 4.48 -12.19
C GLU A 18 -5.03 4.85 -11.49
N GLY A 19 -4.66 4.13 -10.43
CA GLY A 19 -3.50 4.42 -9.59
C GLY A 19 -3.79 5.47 -8.50
N TRP A 20 -2.74 5.83 -7.77
CA TRP A 20 -2.87 6.68 -6.58
C TRP A 20 -3.54 8.02 -6.92
N PRO A 21 -4.50 8.49 -6.09
CA PRO A 21 -5.26 9.70 -6.39
C PRO A 21 -4.36 10.94 -6.44
N ALA A 22 -4.66 11.86 -7.37
CA ALA A 22 -3.93 13.11 -7.52
C ALA A 22 -4.11 14.07 -6.33
N VAL A 23 -5.26 13.97 -5.67
CA VAL A 23 -5.62 14.77 -4.49
C VAL A 23 -6.16 13.82 -3.43
N LEU A 24 -5.56 13.83 -2.24
CA LEU A 24 -6.00 13.03 -1.10
C LEU A 24 -7.08 13.79 -0.30
N ASP A 25 -8.23 14.07 -0.93
CA ASP A 25 -9.40 14.62 -0.24
C ASP A 25 -10.03 13.58 0.71
N ASP A 26 -11.04 13.97 1.50
CA ASP A 26 -11.66 13.05 2.47
C ASP A 26 -12.17 11.74 1.84
N ALA A 27 -12.70 11.78 0.62
CA ALA A 27 -13.19 10.60 -0.07
C ALA A 27 -12.04 9.69 -0.51
N ASN A 28 -11.06 10.23 -1.22
CA ASN A 28 -9.89 9.49 -1.72
C ASN A 28 -9.03 8.98 -0.56
N ARG A 29 -8.92 9.75 0.53
CA ARG A 29 -8.23 9.35 1.75
C ARG A 29 -8.95 8.19 2.43
N PHE A 30 -10.28 8.19 2.46
CA PHE A 30 -11.06 7.10 3.04
C PHE A 30 -10.92 5.81 2.23
N GLU A 31 -10.97 5.89 0.90
CA GLU A 31 -10.71 4.73 0.04
C GLU A 31 -9.28 4.19 0.23
N ALA A 32 -8.30 5.08 0.36
CA ALA A 32 -6.90 4.71 0.55
C ALA A 32 -6.71 4.00 1.89
N ALA A 33 -7.33 4.56 2.95
CA ALA A 33 -7.32 3.95 4.27
C ALA A 33 -8.00 2.58 4.26
N GLN A 34 -9.11 2.39 3.53
CA GLN A 34 -9.79 1.09 3.44
C GLN A 34 -8.93 0.04 2.73
N ALA A 35 -8.34 0.36 1.58
CA ALA A 35 -7.47 -0.56 0.85
C ALA A 35 -6.26 -0.97 1.72
N LEU A 36 -5.63 0.00 2.40
CA LEU A 36 -4.52 -0.27 3.31
C LEU A 36 -4.95 -1.09 4.55
N ALA A 37 -6.16 -0.85 5.08
CA ALA A 37 -6.69 -1.62 6.20
C ALA A 37 -6.94 -3.09 5.82
N ARG A 38 -7.47 -3.37 4.63
CA ARG A 38 -7.63 -4.73 4.10
C ARG A 38 -6.28 -5.43 3.96
N TRP A 39 -5.31 -4.74 3.37
CA TRP A 39 -3.93 -5.25 3.26
C TRP A 39 -3.32 -5.59 4.63
N ILE A 40 -3.47 -4.72 5.64
CA ILE A 40 -3.01 -5.01 7.02
C ILE A 40 -3.71 -6.25 7.57
N GLY A 41 -5.02 -6.41 7.33
CA GLY A 41 -5.78 -7.59 7.77
C GLY A 41 -5.30 -8.90 7.14
N TYR A 42 -4.80 -8.87 5.91
CA TYR A 42 -4.19 -10.02 5.24
C TYR A 42 -2.71 -10.23 5.60
N THR A 43 -2.09 -9.26 6.25
CA THR A 43 -0.69 -9.34 6.67
C THR A 43 -0.56 -10.22 7.92
N PRO A 44 0.39 -11.18 7.97
CA PRO A 44 0.62 -11.99 9.16
C PRO A 44 0.93 -11.14 10.39
N GLU A 45 0.45 -11.54 11.57
CA GLU A 45 0.65 -10.82 12.86
C GLU A 45 2.05 -10.23 13.08
N PRO A 46 3.17 -10.97 12.89
CA PRO A 46 4.51 -10.41 13.13
C PRO A 46 4.87 -9.22 12.23
N LEU A 47 4.14 -9.02 11.12
CA LEU A 47 4.34 -7.94 10.17
C LEU A 47 3.24 -6.87 10.23
N GLN A 48 2.18 -7.06 11.02
CA GLN A 48 1.05 -6.13 11.06
C GLN A 48 1.43 -4.75 11.59
N ASP A 49 2.27 -4.65 12.61
CA ASP A 49 2.72 -3.35 13.13
C ASP A 49 3.54 -2.59 12.09
N ARG A 50 4.40 -3.30 11.35
CA ARG A 50 5.13 -2.73 10.23
C ARG A 50 4.18 -2.29 9.10
N ALA A 51 3.17 -3.10 8.79
CA ALA A 51 2.16 -2.77 7.79
C ALA A 51 1.35 -1.52 8.19
N ARG A 52 0.94 -1.39 9.46
CA ARG A 52 0.29 -0.19 10.00
C ARG A 52 1.18 1.05 9.82
N GLN A 53 2.47 0.93 10.12
CA GLN A 53 3.41 2.04 9.98
C GLN A 53 3.59 2.46 8.51
N ILE A 54 3.65 1.50 7.59
CA ILE A 54 3.73 1.77 6.15
C ILE A 54 2.44 2.42 5.66
N ALA A 55 1.28 1.92 6.06
CA ALA A 55 -0.01 2.51 5.71
C ALA A 55 -0.11 3.97 6.19
N ALA A 56 0.30 4.24 7.43
CA ALA A 56 0.36 5.60 7.95
C ALA A 56 1.33 6.48 7.14
N THR A 57 2.47 5.94 6.72
CA THR A 57 3.45 6.64 5.87
C THR A 57 2.87 6.97 4.51
N LEU A 58 2.18 6.02 3.85
CA LEU A 58 1.54 6.25 2.55
C LEU A 58 0.42 7.30 2.62
N LEU A 59 -0.32 7.37 3.73
CA LEU A 59 -1.35 8.39 3.93
C LEU A 59 -0.78 9.76 4.28
N ALA A 60 0.35 9.82 5.00
CA ALA A 60 1.01 11.07 5.36
C ALA A 60 1.89 11.63 4.23
N MET A 61 2.52 10.75 3.46
CA MET A 61 3.42 11.03 2.34
C MET A 61 2.96 10.22 1.14
N PRO A 62 1.94 10.72 0.41
CA PRO A 62 1.38 10.00 -0.72
C PRO A 62 2.41 9.82 -1.84
N PRO A 63 2.43 8.65 -2.51
CA PRO A 63 3.17 8.46 -3.75
C PRO A 63 2.63 9.41 -4.85
N PRO A 64 3.38 9.60 -5.94
CA PRO A 64 2.98 10.49 -7.01
C PRO A 64 1.61 10.09 -7.62
N PRO A 65 0.83 11.07 -8.11
CA PRO A 65 -0.44 10.80 -8.79
C PRO A 65 -0.31 9.77 -9.91
N GLY A 66 -1.27 8.85 -10.00
CA GLY A 66 -1.26 7.76 -10.97
C GLY A 66 -0.22 6.67 -10.68
N TRP A 67 0.51 6.75 -9.56
CA TRP A 67 1.40 5.66 -9.15
C TRP A 67 0.58 4.40 -8.90
N ARG A 68 0.96 3.34 -9.61
CA ARG A 68 0.43 2.00 -9.45
C ARG A 68 1.61 1.04 -9.57
N PRO A 69 1.98 0.33 -8.50
CA PRO A 69 3.10 -0.59 -8.56
C PRO A 69 2.81 -1.68 -9.60
N PRO A 70 3.69 -1.91 -10.59
CA PRO A 70 3.49 -2.92 -11.62
C PRO A 70 3.52 -4.36 -11.08
N GLY A 71 4.02 -4.55 -9.86
CA GLY A 71 4.10 -5.84 -9.19
C GLY A 71 4.79 -5.71 -7.83
N PRO A 72 4.94 -6.83 -7.10
CA PRO A 72 5.56 -6.86 -5.78
C PRO A 72 7.05 -6.50 -5.78
N ASP A 73 7.70 -6.43 -6.95
CA ASP A 73 9.10 -6.04 -7.10
C ASP A 73 9.29 -4.57 -7.51
N ASP A 74 8.22 -3.77 -7.49
CA ASP A 74 8.30 -2.32 -7.64
C ASP A 74 9.36 -1.72 -6.68
N GLU A 75 10.22 -0.84 -7.20
CA GLU A 75 11.36 -0.31 -6.44
C GLU A 75 10.91 0.44 -5.18
N PHE A 76 9.82 1.22 -5.28
CA PHE A 76 9.26 1.95 -4.14
C PHE A 76 8.69 0.99 -3.09
N LEU A 77 7.99 -0.06 -3.51
CA LEU A 77 7.54 -1.11 -2.59
C LEU A 77 8.71 -1.86 -1.94
N ARG A 78 9.80 -2.14 -2.66
CA ARG A 78 10.99 -2.79 -2.10
C ARG A 78 11.71 -1.91 -1.09
N THR A 79 11.66 -0.59 -1.24
CA THR A 79 12.16 0.35 -0.22
C THR A 79 11.30 0.33 1.05
N LEU A 80 9.97 0.29 0.91
CA LEU A 80 9.05 0.26 2.06
C LEU A 80 9.02 -1.09 2.78
N LEU A 81 9.05 -2.18 2.01
CA LEU A 81 8.95 -3.57 2.44
C LEU A 81 10.15 -4.38 1.89
N PRO A 82 11.37 -4.13 2.40
CA PRO A 82 12.53 -4.94 2.04
C PRO A 82 12.26 -6.41 2.37
N ASP A 83 12.79 -7.34 1.56
CA ASP A 83 12.80 -8.74 1.98
C ASP A 83 13.54 -8.84 3.32
N ALA A 84 12.83 -9.32 4.34
CA ALA A 84 13.49 -9.82 5.54
C ALA A 84 14.26 -11.07 5.13
N GLU A 85 15.53 -11.12 5.51
CA GLU A 85 16.43 -12.28 5.34
C GLU A 85 15.83 -13.57 5.91
#